data_AF-A0A367KCN6-F1
#
_entry.id   AF-A0A367KCN6-F1
#
_cell.length_a   1.000
_cell.length_b   1.000
_cell.length_c   1.000
_cell.angle_alpha   90.00
_cell.angle_beta   90.00
_cell.angle_gamma   90.00
#
_symmetry.space_group_name_H-M   'P 1'
#
loop_
_entity.id
_entity.type
_entity.pdbx_description
1 polymer ?
#
loop_
_entity_poly.entity_id
_entity_poly.type
_entity_poly.pdbx_seq_one_letter_code
_entity_poly.pdbx_strand_id
1 'polypeptide(L)'
;MSCCYCDDYSVDSDIVRLDHRRQVEMFLSAYKLTQYYDTFINEGFDRLLCLLDITESDLISLNVKRGHRRLLQRAIATAKGIPLSTPILINYGYHYYYYTDSPCNIIPLYQALKCNCTSRPITPRDEFIKVKTASLNGELKKDFYEYAMERWD
;
A
#
# COMPACT_ATOMS: atom_id res chain seq x y z
N MET A 1 -20.72 -55.35 -11.79
CA MET A 1 -20.64 -54.07 -11.07
C MET A 1 -19.90 -53.07 -11.94
N SER A 2 -20.62 -52.21 -12.66
CA SER A 2 -20.03 -51.07 -13.35
C SER A 2 -19.83 -49.97 -12.32
N CYS A 3 -18.58 -49.61 -12.00
CA CYS A 3 -18.32 -48.39 -11.26
C CYS A 3 -18.35 -47.24 -12.26
N CYS A 4 -19.51 -46.61 -12.38
CA CYS A 4 -19.64 -45.28 -12.97
C CYS A 4 -19.33 -44.25 -11.85
N TYR A 5 -18.73 -43.12 -12.21
CA TYR A 5 -18.20 -42.04 -11.36
C TYR A 5 -16.73 -42.15 -10.96
N CYS A 6 -15.87 -41.84 -11.92
CA CYS A 6 -14.92 -40.76 -11.72
C CYS A 6 -15.11 -39.79 -12.89
N ASP A 7 -15.96 -38.78 -12.72
CA ASP A 7 -16.00 -37.65 -13.64
C ASP A 7 -14.63 -36.97 -13.56
N ASP A 8 -13.87 -37.02 -14.65
CA ASP A 8 -12.80 -36.08 -14.93
C ASP A 8 -13.45 -34.70 -15.05
N TYR A 9 -13.65 -34.02 -13.92
CA TYR A 9 -13.93 -32.58 -13.92
C TYR A 9 -12.64 -31.88 -14.34
N SER A 10 -12.34 -31.95 -15.63
CA SER A 10 -11.41 -31.07 -16.31
C SER A 10 -12.01 -29.67 -16.24
N VAL A 11 -11.85 -29.01 -15.08
CA VAL A 11 -12.18 -27.60 -14.94
C VAL A 11 -11.30 -26.88 -15.94
N ASP A 12 -11.93 -26.32 -16.96
CA ASP A 12 -11.25 -25.59 -18.01
C ASP A 12 -10.36 -24.53 -17.36
N SER A 13 -9.05 -24.62 -17.61
CA SER A 13 -8.06 -23.75 -16.98
C SER A 13 -8.30 -22.28 -17.29
N ASP A 14 -9.03 -21.99 -18.38
CA ASP A 14 -9.41 -20.65 -18.77
C ASP A 14 -10.51 -20.08 -17.86
N ILE A 15 -11.46 -20.90 -17.37
CA ILE A 15 -12.49 -20.47 -16.41
C ILE A 15 -11.86 -20.06 -15.07
N VAL A 16 -10.90 -20.84 -14.58
CA VAL A 16 -10.17 -20.54 -13.32
C VAL A 16 -9.35 -19.26 -13.45
N ARG A 17 -8.68 -19.07 -14.60
CA ARG A 17 -7.93 -17.84 -14.88
C ARG A 17 -8.83 -16.61 -14.97
N LEU A 18 -10.01 -16.73 -15.58
CA LEU A 18 -11.00 -15.64 -15.64
C LEU A 18 -11.47 -15.24 -14.24
N ASP A 19 -11.68 -16.21 -13.35
CA ASP A 19 -12.05 -15.92 -11.95
C ASP A 19 -10.94 -15.14 -11.23
N HIS A 20 -9.67 -15.54 -11.37
CA HIS A 20 -8.55 -14.83 -10.76
C HIS A 20 -8.40 -13.38 -11.27
N ARG A 21 -8.52 -13.17 -12.58
CA ARG A 21 -8.46 -11.82 -13.18
C ARG A 21 -9.59 -10.93 -12.68
N ARG A 22 -10.79 -11.49 -12.54
CA ARG A 22 -11.94 -10.77 -11.98
C ARG A 22 -11.71 -10.38 -10.52
N GLN A 23 -11.11 -11.26 -9.72
CA GLN A 23 -10.74 -10.91 -8.33
C GLN A 23 -9.76 -9.74 -8.28
N VAL A 24 -8.76 -9.72 -9.17
CA VAL A 24 -7.81 -8.60 -9.29
C VAL A 24 -8.53 -7.30 -9.69
N GLU A 25 -9.41 -7.35 -10.69
CA GLU A 25 -10.19 -6.20 -11.12
C GLU A 25 -11.08 -5.65 -9.99
N MET A 26 -11.80 -6.52 -9.29
CA MET A 26 -12.65 -6.15 -8.15
C MET A 26 -11.84 -5.48 -7.04
N PHE A 27 -10.67 -6.03 -6.71
CA PHE A 27 -9.79 -5.46 -5.70
C PHE A 27 -9.31 -4.06 -6.11
N LEU A 28 -8.81 -3.89 -7.34
CA LEU A 28 -8.36 -2.59 -7.84
C LEU A 28 -9.52 -1.57 -7.92
N SER A 29 -10.72 -2.02 -8.29
CA SER A 29 -11.93 -1.19 -8.33
C SER A 29 -12.32 -0.63 -6.97
N ALA A 30 -12.25 -1.44 -5.92
CA ALA A 30 -12.53 -1.00 -4.54
C ALA A 30 -11.64 0.19 -4.10
N TYR A 31 -10.44 0.31 -4.65
CA TYR A 31 -9.49 1.38 -4.34
C TYR A 31 -9.34 2.44 -5.45
N LYS A 32 -10.21 2.42 -6.47
CA LYS A 32 -10.14 3.33 -7.64
C LYS A 32 -8.80 3.27 -8.38
N LEU A 33 -8.25 2.06 -8.51
CA LEU A 33 -6.97 1.76 -9.18
C LEU A 33 -7.14 0.94 -10.46
N THR A 34 -8.36 0.85 -11.02
CA THR A 34 -8.66 0.08 -12.24
C THR A 34 -7.83 0.48 -13.45
N GLN A 35 -7.35 1.72 -13.50
CA GLN A 35 -6.44 2.20 -14.56
C GLN A 35 -5.13 1.42 -14.67
N TYR A 36 -4.75 0.65 -13.64
CA TYR A 36 -3.56 -0.20 -13.66
C TYR A 36 -3.87 -1.66 -13.97
N TYR A 37 -5.15 -2.03 -14.14
CA TYR A 37 -5.57 -3.41 -14.33
C TYR A 37 -4.82 -4.08 -15.48
N ASP A 38 -4.87 -3.49 -16.68
CA ASP A 38 -4.18 -4.06 -17.85
C ASP A 38 -2.67 -4.18 -17.63
N THR A 39 -2.07 -3.21 -16.95
CA THR A 39 -0.64 -3.24 -16.60
C THR A 39 -0.32 -4.43 -15.68
N PHE A 40 -1.09 -4.63 -14.62
CA PHE A 40 -0.89 -5.76 -13.71
C PHE A 40 -1.06 -7.10 -14.42
N ILE A 41 -2.09 -7.22 -15.26
CA ILE A 41 -2.36 -8.48 -15.95
C ILE A 41 -1.29 -8.79 -17.00
N ASN A 42 -0.86 -7.81 -17.79
CA ASN A 42 0.18 -8.01 -18.81
C ASN A 42 1.53 -8.39 -18.18
N GLU A 43 1.77 -7.98 -16.95
CA GLU A 43 2.99 -8.26 -16.18
C GLU A 43 2.85 -9.53 -15.31
N GLY A 44 1.73 -10.26 -15.44
CA GLY A 44 1.53 -11.56 -14.80
C GLY A 44 1.00 -11.50 -13.36
N PHE A 45 0.56 -10.34 -12.86
CA PHE A 45 -0.17 -10.19 -11.60
C PHE A 45 -1.66 -10.52 -11.77
N ASP A 46 -1.96 -11.69 -12.33
CA ASP A 46 -3.30 -12.17 -12.67
C ASP A 46 -4.03 -12.84 -11.49
N ARG A 47 -3.34 -13.08 -10.38
CA ARG A 47 -3.88 -13.65 -9.14
C ARG A 47 -3.86 -12.64 -8.01
N LEU A 48 -4.95 -12.58 -7.24
CA LEU A 48 -5.05 -11.70 -6.08
C LEU A 48 -3.93 -11.97 -5.06
N LEU A 49 -3.54 -13.23 -4.85
CA LEU A 49 -2.42 -13.59 -3.95
C LEU A 49 -1.10 -12.93 -4.38
N CYS A 50 -0.78 -12.94 -5.68
CA CYS A 50 0.41 -12.29 -6.20
C CYS A 50 0.36 -10.77 -6.01
N LEU A 51 -0.82 -10.17 -6.18
CA LEU A 51 -1.02 -8.74 -5.93
C LEU A 51 -0.89 -8.38 -4.44
N LEU A 52 -1.31 -9.26 -3.52
CA LEU A 52 -1.16 -9.05 -2.07
C LEU A 52 0.30 -9.16 -1.58
N ASP A 53 1.17 -9.81 -2.35
CA ASP A 53 2.59 -9.95 -2.04
C ASP A 53 3.50 -9.03 -2.87
N ILE A 54 2.91 -8.15 -3.68
CA ILE A 54 3.65 -7.21 -4.52
C ILE A 54 4.55 -6.28 -3.69
N THR A 55 5.79 -6.10 -4.14
CA THR A 55 6.75 -5.23 -3.48
C THR A 55 6.68 -3.79 -4.00
N GLU A 56 7.25 -2.84 -3.26
CA GLU A 56 7.37 -1.46 -3.74
C GLU A 56 8.24 -1.37 -4.99
N SER A 57 9.27 -2.22 -5.13
CA SER A 57 10.08 -2.24 -6.35
C SER A 57 9.26 -2.65 -7.56
N ASP A 58 8.42 -3.67 -7.43
CA ASP A 58 7.53 -4.09 -8.53
C ASP A 58 6.61 -2.94 -8.93
N LEU A 59 5.98 -2.27 -7.96
CA LEU A 59 5.11 -1.12 -8.23
C LEU A 59 5.84 0.08 -8.87
N ILE A 60 7.13 0.26 -8.58
CA ILE A 60 7.97 1.25 -9.25
C ILE A 60 8.22 0.83 -10.70
N SER A 61 8.58 -0.43 -10.94
CA SER A 61 8.80 -0.99 -12.29
C SER A 61 7.54 -0.92 -13.15
N LEU A 62 6.36 -1.11 -12.54
CA LEU A 62 5.05 -0.98 -13.18
C LEU A 62 4.61 0.49 -13.39
N ASN A 63 5.48 1.47 -13.08
CA ASN A 63 5.21 2.91 -13.20
C ASN A 63 3.95 3.38 -12.42
N VAL A 64 3.60 2.71 -11.33
CA VAL A 64 2.47 3.12 -10.48
C VAL A 64 2.85 4.40 -9.74
N LYS A 65 1.98 5.42 -9.76
CA LYS A 65 2.24 6.71 -9.11
C LYS A 65 2.43 6.52 -7.59
N ARG A 66 3.37 7.25 -6.99
CA ARG A 66 3.72 7.12 -5.56
C ARG A 66 2.51 7.16 -4.61
N GLY A 67 1.55 8.06 -4.84
CA GLY A 67 0.33 8.13 -4.03
C GLY A 67 -0.52 6.86 -4.11
N HIS A 68 -0.67 6.32 -5.33
CA HIS A 68 -1.42 5.09 -5.58
C HIS A 68 -0.70 3.87 -4.97
N ARG A 69 0.63 3.83 -5.02
CA ARG A 69 1.42 2.79 -4.34
C ARG A 69 1.16 2.78 -2.84
N ARG A 70 1.12 3.97 -2.19
CA ARG A 70 0.80 4.08 -0.75
C ARG A 70 -0.61 3.62 -0.42
N LEU A 71 -1.58 3.95 -1.28
CA LEU A 71 -2.96 3.49 -1.12
C LEU A 71 -3.03 1.96 -1.22
N LEU A 72 -2.41 1.39 -2.25
CA LEU A 72 -2.39 -0.06 -2.49
C LEU A 72 -1.67 -0.82 -1.38
N GLN A 73 -0.48 -0.36 -0.96
CA GLN A 73 0.27 -0.94 0.16
C GLN A 73 -0.53 -0.86 1.47
N ARG A 74 -1.27 0.23 1.70
CA ARG A 74 -2.17 0.34 2.86
C ARG A 74 -3.36 -0.63 2.76
N ALA A 75 -3.96 -0.78 1.58
CA ALA A 75 -5.04 -1.73 1.33
C ALA A 75 -4.59 -3.16 1.63
N ILE A 76 -3.43 -3.56 1.10
CA ILE A 76 -2.80 -4.85 1.34
C ILE A 76 -2.52 -5.06 2.85
N ALA A 77 -1.92 -4.06 3.51
CA ALA A 77 -1.66 -4.13 4.95
C ALA A 77 -2.96 -4.33 5.75
N THR A 78 -4.02 -3.62 5.39
CA THR A 78 -5.34 -3.75 6.04
C THR A 78 -5.94 -5.14 5.80
N ALA A 79 -5.83 -5.67 4.57
CA ALA A 79 -6.25 -7.04 4.25
C ALA A 79 -5.44 -8.09 5.03
N LYS A 80 -4.16 -7.80 5.35
CA LYS A 80 -3.29 -8.61 6.21
C LYS A 80 -3.53 -8.39 7.72
N GLY A 81 -4.54 -7.60 8.10
CA GLY A 81 -4.93 -7.35 9.49
C GLY A 81 -4.12 -6.26 10.20
N ILE A 82 -3.29 -5.48 9.48
CA ILE A 82 -2.57 -4.35 10.05
C ILE A 82 -3.54 -3.17 10.19
N PRO A 83 -3.75 -2.63 11.40
CA PRO A 83 -4.71 -1.55 11.61
C PRO A 83 -4.24 -0.23 10.99
N LEU A 84 -5.20 0.64 10.64
CA LEU A 84 -4.94 1.95 10.03
C LEU A 84 -4.07 2.88 10.91
N SER A 85 -4.14 2.71 12.24
CA SER A 85 -3.34 3.46 13.21
C SER A 85 -1.86 3.10 13.15
N THR A 86 -1.53 1.90 12.70
CA THR A 86 -0.14 1.44 12.60
C THR A 86 0.50 1.97 11.32
N PRO A 87 1.68 2.58 11.40
CA PRO A 87 2.43 2.97 10.21
C PRO A 87 2.84 1.72 9.41
N ILE A 88 2.72 1.77 8.09
CA ILE A 88 3.18 0.68 7.21
C ILE A 88 4.69 0.79 6.97
N LEU A 89 5.40 -0.31 7.16
CA LEU A 89 6.76 -0.49 6.65
C LEU A 89 6.65 -0.86 5.17
N ILE A 90 7.39 -0.14 4.32
CA ILE A 90 7.40 -0.44 2.89
C ILE A 90 8.39 -1.57 2.65
N ASN A 91 7.91 -2.66 2.07
CA ASN A 91 8.78 -3.72 1.57
C ASN A 91 9.26 -3.37 0.16
N TYR A 92 10.55 -3.04 0.02
CA TYR A 92 11.16 -2.75 -1.28
C TYR A 92 11.55 -4.01 -2.07
N GLY A 93 11.43 -5.22 -1.51
CA GLY A 93 11.77 -6.46 -2.22
C GLY A 93 13.27 -6.78 -2.28
N TYR A 94 14.16 -5.82 -1.98
CA TYR A 94 15.61 -6.03 -1.91
C TYR A 94 16.05 -6.33 -0.48
N HIS A 95 15.86 -7.57 -0.01
CA HIS A 95 16.49 -8.04 1.22
C HIS A 95 17.55 -9.11 0.91
N TYR A 96 18.62 -8.70 0.25
CA TYR A 96 19.80 -9.54 0.03
C TYR A 96 21.09 -8.74 0.31
N TYR A 97 21.86 -9.22 1.30
CA TYR A 97 23.29 -8.94 1.58
C TYR A 97 23.77 -7.70 2.36
N TYR A 98 23.14 -7.30 3.48
CA TYR A 98 23.83 -6.42 4.44
C TYR A 98 23.65 -6.86 5.90
N TYR A 99 24.67 -7.57 6.42
CA TYR A 99 25.09 -7.63 7.82
C TYR A 99 24.03 -7.92 8.90
N THR A 100 23.81 -9.20 9.19
CA THR A 100 23.29 -9.68 10.47
C THR A 100 24.37 -9.58 11.55
N ASP A 101 24.79 -8.36 11.91
CA ASP A 101 25.63 -8.09 13.10
C ASP A 101 25.58 -6.61 13.52
N SER A 102 24.53 -5.87 13.13
CA SER A 102 24.31 -4.51 13.62
C SER A 102 23.18 -4.52 14.65
N PRO A 103 23.46 -4.41 15.96
CA PRO A 103 22.44 -4.35 17.01
C PRO A 103 21.55 -3.09 16.96
N CYS A 104 21.76 -2.21 15.97
CA CYS A 104 21.15 -0.89 15.89
C CYS A 104 19.85 -0.83 15.07
N ASN A 105 19.47 -1.88 14.33
CA ASN A 105 18.23 -1.87 13.53
C ASN A 105 16.99 -2.34 14.30
N ILE A 106 17.16 -2.65 15.59
CA ILE A 106 16.07 -2.65 16.56
C ILE A 106 16.46 -1.60 17.61
N ILE A 107 16.42 -0.32 17.24
CA ILE A 107 16.10 0.71 18.24
C ILE A 107 14.58 0.83 18.20
N PRO A 108 13.86 0.12 19.07
CA PRO A 108 12.45 0.35 19.23
C PRO A 108 12.26 1.79 19.70
N LEU A 109 11.17 2.40 19.24
CA LEU A 109 10.80 3.81 19.42
C LEU A 109 10.91 4.33 20.87
N TYR A 110 11.06 3.45 21.87
CA TYR A 110 11.23 3.80 23.28
C TYR A 110 12.64 4.30 23.67
N GLN A 111 13.71 4.06 22.89
CA GLN A 111 15.06 4.54 23.24
C GLN A 111 15.36 5.98 22.77
N ALA A 112 14.57 6.54 21.85
CA ALA A 112 14.74 7.91 21.36
C ALA A 112 14.26 8.98 22.37
N LEU A 113 13.67 8.59 23.49
CA LEU A 113 13.18 9.47 24.55
C LEU A 113 14.27 9.93 25.53
N LYS A 114 15.53 9.49 25.37
CA LYS A 114 16.64 9.87 26.27
C LYS A 114 17.52 11.02 25.77
N CYS A 115 17.31 11.51 24.55
CA CYS A 115 18.01 12.70 24.06
C CYS A 115 17.12 13.92 24.28
N ASN A 116 17.49 14.78 25.22
CA ASN A 116 16.77 16.01 25.57
C ASN A 116 16.96 17.12 24.53
N CYS A 117 17.14 16.76 23.26
CA CYS A 117 17.27 17.68 22.13
C CYS A 117 15.87 17.91 21.54
N THR A 118 15.06 18.72 22.22
CA THR A 118 13.70 19.05 21.79
C THR A 118 13.71 20.11 20.69
N SER A 119 14.10 19.72 19.49
CA SER A 119 13.59 20.34 18.27
C SER A 119 13.56 19.27 17.19
N ARG A 120 12.48 18.47 17.19
CA ARG A 120 12.17 17.64 16.02
C ARG A 120 12.08 18.60 14.82
N PRO A 121 12.78 18.34 13.71
CA PRO A 121 12.64 19.16 12.52
C PRO A 121 11.17 19.19 12.11
N ILE A 122 10.63 20.39 11.89
CA ILE A 122 9.23 20.60 11.51
C ILE A 122 9.02 19.83 10.20
N THR A 123 8.24 18.78 10.26
CA THR A 123 7.91 18.01 9.07
C THR A 123 6.79 18.72 8.32
N PRO A 124 6.66 18.51 7.00
CA PRO A 124 5.49 19.01 6.25
C PRO A 124 4.14 18.58 6.86
N ARG A 125 4.12 17.48 7.61
CA ARG A 125 2.94 17.03 8.37
C ARG A 125 2.64 17.92 9.58
N ASP A 126 3.67 18.41 10.26
CA ASP A 126 3.50 19.29 11.42
C ASP A 126 2.98 20.66 10.99
N GLU A 127 3.45 21.16 9.84
CA GLU A 127 2.91 22.37 9.20
C GLU A 127 1.45 22.17 8.76
N PHE A 128 1.13 21.01 8.18
CA PHE A 128 -0.23 20.64 7.79
C PHE A 128 -1.19 20.55 8.99
N ILE A 129 -0.76 19.98 10.11
CA ILE A 129 -1.56 19.91 11.34
C ILE A 129 -1.80 21.32 11.88
N LYS A 130 -0.78 22.19 11.89
CA LYS A 130 -0.88 23.57 12.35
C LYS A 130 -1.92 24.37 11.55
N VAL A 131 -1.89 24.26 10.23
CA VAL A 131 -2.86 24.90 9.33
C VAL A 131 -4.28 24.36 9.56
N LYS A 132 -4.43 23.04 9.74
CA LYS A 132 -5.73 22.43 10.05
C LYS A 132 -6.32 22.92 11.37
N THR A 133 -5.50 23.02 12.43
CA THR A 133 -5.94 23.53 13.73
C THR A 133 -6.29 25.02 13.68
N ALA A 134 -5.52 25.84 12.98
CA ALA A 134 -5.82 27.26 12.82
C ALA A 134 -7.10 27.50 12.00
N SER A 135 -7.39 26.66 11.00
CA SER A 135 -8.66 26.70 10.26
C SER A 135 -9.86 26.30 11.14
N LEU A 136 -9.73 25.24 11.97
CA LEU A 136 -10.79 24.84 12.90
C LEU A 136 -11.06 25.89 13.99
N ASN A 137 -10.03 26.62 14.40
CA ASN A 137 -10.15 27.71 15.37
C ASN A 137 -10.66 29.02 14.75
N GLY A 138 -10.91 29.05 13.43
CA GLY A 138 -11.39 30.25 12.72
C GLY A 138 -10.34 31.33 12.51
N GLU A 139 -9.05 31.02 12.71
CA GLU A 139 -7.93 31.97 12.60
C GLU A 139 -7.46 32.19 11.15
N LEU A 140 -7.95 31.36 10.22
CA LEU A 140 -7.66 31.45 8.79
C LEU A 140 -8.92 31.86 8.02
N LYS A 141 -8.78 32.88 7.17
CA LYS A 141 -9.84 33.39 6.29
C LYS A 141 -10.12 32.54 5.05
N LYS A 142 -9.20 31.61 4.70
CA LYS A 142 -9.34 30.69 3.57
C LYS A 142 -9.72 29.30 4.07
N ASP A 143 -10.71 28.70 3.43
CA ASP A 143 -11.18 27.36 3.78
C ASP A 143 -10.06 26.34 3.52
N PHE A 144 -9.85 25.44 4.49
CA PHE A 144 -8.80 24.43 4.49
C PHE A 144 -8.65 23.65 3.18
N TYR A 145 -9.75 23.44 2.45
CA TYR A 145 -9.79 22.73 1.18
C TYR A 145 -9.13 23.52 0.03
N GLU A 146 -9.16 24.85 0.07
CA GLU A 146 -8.54 25.72 -0.95
C GLU A 146 -7.00 25.65 -0.86
N TYR A 147 -6.45 25.64 0.37
CA TYR A 147 -5.01 25.51 0.61
C TYR A 147 -4.45 24.14 0.21
N ALA A 148 -5.22 23.06 0.41
CA ALA A 148 -4.81 21.71 0.04
C ALA A 148 -4.76 21.50 -1.48
N MET A 149 -5.55 22.26 -2.25
CA MET A 149 -5.61 22.21 -3.71
C MET A 149 -4.48 23.00 -4.38
N GLU A 150 -4.08 24.17 -3.84
CA GLU A 150 -3.00 25.02 -4.40
C GLU A 150 -1.58 24.38 -4.38
N ARG A 151 -1.39 23.25 -3.68
CA ARG A 151 -0.07 22.60 -3.52
C ARG A 151 0.13 21.32 -4.33
N TRP A 152 -0.84 20.97 -5.18
CA TRP A 152 -0.86 19.73 -5.97
C TRP A 152 -0.96 19.97 -7.50
N ASP A 153 -0.25 20.99 -8.00
CA ASP A 153 0.15 21.11 -9.41
C ASP A 153 1.66 20.86 -9.57
#